data_AF-A0A947YPU7-F1
#
_entry.id   AF-A0A947YPU7-F1
#
_cell.length_a   1.000
_cell.length_b   1.000
_cell.length_c   1.000
_cell.angle_alpha   90.00
_cell.angle_beta   90.00
_cell.angle_gamma   90.00
#
_symmetry.space_group_name_H-M   'P 1'
#
loop_
_entity.id
_entity.type
_entity.pdbx_description
1 polymer ?
#
loop_
_entity_poly.entity_id
_entity_poly.type
_entity_poly.pdbx_seq_one_letter_code
_entity_poly.pdbx_strand_id
1 'polypeptide(L)'
;MKIGIDISQIVYEGTGVGRYVREMVLGITRIAPEHEYVLFAGTLRQKKALSRFVQMVKHQAPHVRSVIIPIPPTFLTILWNVLHVVPITWFTGPLDVFWSSDWTQPPLGRAVGMTTIHDVSFLRFPESFPKKIIQTQKQRLKHAVRINTHILCDSEATKKDIVANFNVSEERLMVVYPGVTPLHT
;
A
#
# COMPACT_ATOMS: atom_id res chain seq x y z
N MET A 1 -17.21 -5.50 5.98
CA MET A 1 -16.42 -4.29 6.29
C MET A 1 -16.25 -3.48 5.01
N LYS A 2 -16.00 -2.17 5.15
CA LYS A 2 -15.61 -1.27 4.07
C LYS A 2 -14.09 -1.07 4.06
N ILE A 3 -13.43 -1.61 3.04
CA ILE A 3 -11.98 -1.71 2.93
C ILE A 3 -11.50 -0.79 1.80
N GLY A 4 -10.74 0.24 2.14
CA GLY A 4 -10.04 1.08 1.17
C GLY A 4 -8.66 0.50 0.83
N ILE A 5 -8.27 0.58 -0.44
CA ILE A 5 -6.99 0.05 -0.91
C ILE A 5 -6.30 1.07 -1.81
N ASP A 6 -5.05 1.43 -1.50
CA ASP A 6 -4.23 2.22 -2.41
C ASP A 6 -3.69 1.36 -3.56
N ILE A 7 -4.20 1.59 -4.77
CA ILE A 7 -3.76 0.93 -6.00
C ILE A 7 -2.86 1.82 -6.86
N SER A 8 -2.37 2.94 -6.33
CA SER A 8 -1.53 3.89 -7.08
C SER A 8 -0.28 3.24 -7.67
N GLN A 9 0.25 2.18 -7.04
CA GLN A 9 1.44 1.45 -7.51
C GLN A 9 1.22 0.67 -8.81
N ILE A 10 -0.03 0.40 -9.20
CA ILE A 10 -0.34 -0.39 -10.40
C ILE A 10 0.12 0.31 -11.69
N VAL A 11 0.30 1.62 -11.67
CA VAL A 11 0.85 2.36 -12.83
C VAL A 11 2.33 2.05 -13.09
N TYR A 12 3.03 1.39 -12.17
CA TYR A 12 4.42 0.96 -12.34
C TYR A 12 4.46 -0.50 -12.79
N GLU A 13 3.89 -0.77 -13.98
CA GLU A 13 3.91 -2.10 -14.61
C GLU A 13 5.36 -2.60 -14.74
N GLY A 14 5.57 -3.89 -14.45
CA GLY A 14 6.90 -4.52 -14.45
C GLY A 14 7.63 -4.46 -13.10
N THR A 15 7.14 -3.70 -12.11
CA THR A 15 7.70 -3.70 -10.75
C THR A 15 7.12 -4.81 -9.88
N GLY A 16 7.90 -5.28 -8.91
CA GLY A 16 7.45 -6.27 -7.92
C GLY A 16 6.29 -5.75 -7.07
N VAL A 17 6.37 -4.50 -6.60
CA VAL A 17 5.33 -3.85 -5.79
C VAL A 17 4.02 -3.70 -6.55
N GLY A 18 4.07 -3.19 -7.79
CA GLY A 18 2.88 -3.05 -8.64
C GLY A 18 2.22 -4.40 -8.91
N ARG A 19 3.02 -5.45 -9.17
CA ARG A 19 2.52 -6.82 -9.33
C ARG A 19 1.90 -7.34 -8.04
N TYR A 20 2.56 -7.17 -6.89
CA TYR A 20 2.05 -7.60 -5.60
C TYR A 20 0.68 -6.98 -5.31
N VAL A 21 0.54 -5.66 -5.46
CA VAL A 21 -0.73 -4.96 -5.23
C VAL A 21 -1.81 -5.47 -6.19
N ARG A 22 -1.48 -5.65 -7.47
CA ARG A 22 -2.40 -6.19 -8.48
C ARG A 22 -2.94 -7.56 -8.08
N GLU A 23 -2.06 -8.50 -7.75
CA GLU A 23 -2.45 -9.88 -7.41
C GLU A 23 -3.17 -9.95 -6.07
N MET A 24 -2.75 -9.16 -5.07
CA MET A 24 -3.42 -9.06 -3.77
C MET A 24 -4.87 -8.59 -3.93
N VAL A 25 -5.10 -7.48 -4.66
CA VAL A 25 -6.45 -6.97 -4.89
C VAL A 25 -7.31 -7.99 -5.64
N LEU A 26 -6.75 -8.67 -6.66
CA LEU A 26 -7.47 -9.71 -7.38
C LEU A 26 -7.82 -10.91 -6.49
N GLY A 27 -6.90 -11.32 -5.61
CA GLY A 27 -7.09 -12.42 -4.68
C GLY A 27 -8.14 -12.10 -3.62
N ILE A 28 -7.96 -11.01 -2.86
CA ILE A 28 -8.84 -10.67 -1.74
C ILE A 28 -10.28 -10.41 -2.18
N THR A 29 -10.47 -9.72 -3.32
CA THR A 29 -11.82 -9.44 -3.84
C THR A 29 -12.54 -10.70 -4.34
N ARG A 30 -11.80 -11.77 -4.62
CA ARG A 30 -12.33 -13.08 -5.01
C ARG A 30 -12.66 -13.95 -3.82
N ILE A 31 -11.78 -14.00 -2.81
CA ILE A 31 -11.93 -14.91 -1.65
C ILE A 31 -12.85 -14.35 -0.56
N ALA A 32 -12.99 -13.03 -0.48
CA ALA A 32 -13.83 -12.35 0.52
C ALA A 32 -14.80 -11.34 -0.15
N PRO A 33 -15.68 -11.81 -1.06
CA PRO A 33 -16.57 -10.94 -1.82
C PRO A 33 -17.65 -10.25 -0.96
N GLU A 34 -17.84 -10.68 0.28
CA GLU A 34 -18.79 -10.10 1.25
C GLU A 34 -18.37 -8.72 1.79
N HIS A 35 -17.15 -8.26 1.49
CA HIS A 35 -16.67 -6.95 1.88
C HIS A 35 -16.90 -5.89 0.79
N GLU A 36 -17.08 -4.64 1.21
CA GLU A 36 -17.14 -3.48 0.32
C GLU A 36 -15.74 -2.96 0.07
N TYR A 37 -15.27 -2.98 -1.18
CA TYR A 37 -13.93 -2.47 -1.52
C TYR A 37 -13.98 -1.11 -2.20
N VAL A 38 -13.09 -0.21 -1.78
CA VAL A 38 -12.87 1.10 -2.39
C VAL A 38 -11.42 1.21 -2.87
N LEU A 39 -11.20 1.01 -4.18
CA LEU A 39 -9.89 1.15 -4.79
C LEU A 39 -9.55 2.63 -5.02
N PHE A 40 -8.51 3.12 -4.36
CA PHE A 40 -8.06 4.50 -4.48
C PHE A 40 -6.78 4.60 -5.32
N ALA A 41 -6.69 5.62 -6.19
CA ALA A 41 -5.43 6.00 -6.80
C ALA A 41 -5.33 7.50 -7.05
N GLY A 42 -4.13 8.05 -6.83
CA GLY A 42 -3.77 9.39 -7.30
C GLY A 42 -2.90 9.30 -8.54
N THR A 43 -3.38 9.75 -9.70
CA THR A 43 -2.50 9.89 -10.86
C THR A 43 -2.90 10.99 -11.85
N LEU A 44 -1.89 11.67 -12.40
CA LEU A 44 -2.03 12.52 -13.58
C LEU A 44 -1.79 11.78 -14.89
N ARG A 45 -1.04 10.68 -14.87
CA ARG A 45 -0.60 9.91 -16.04
C ARG A 45 -1.09 8.46 -15.95
N GLN A 46 -1.06 7.71 -17.06
CA GLN A 46 -1.38 6.27 -17.03
C GLN A 46 -2.78 5.91 -16.50
N LYS A 47 -3.76 6.83 -16.57
CA LYS A 47 -5.16 6.55 -16.18
C LYS A 47 -5.73 5.33 -16.90
N LYS A 48 -5.31 5.09 -18.16
CA LYS A 48 -5.72 3.92 -18.94
C LYS A 48 -5.33 2.59 -18.26
N ALA A 49 -4.12 2.49 -17.71
CA ALA A 49 -3.67 1.27 -17.02
C ALA A 49 -4.53 0.99 -15.77
N LEU A 50 -4.75 2.01 -14.94
CA LEU A 50 -5.64 1.90 -13.77
C LEU A 50 -7.08 1.56 -14.16
N SER A 51 -7.64 2.22 -15.18
CA SER A 51 -9.00 1.95 -15.63
C SER A 51 -9.15 0.50 -16.12
N ARG A 52 -8.17 -0.03 -16.87
CA ARG A 52 -8.17 -1.45 -17.28
C ARG A 52 -8.13 -2.37 -16.06
N PHE A 53 -7.26 -2.08 -15.10
CA PHE A 53 -7.16 -2.87 -13.88
C PHE A 53 -8.48 -2.86 -13.08
N VAL A 54 -9.06 -1.68 -12.87
CA VAL A 54 -10.36 -1.54 -12.17
C VAL A 54 -11.46 -2.29 -12.89
N GLN A 55 -11.51 -2.23 -14.23
CA GLN A 55 -12.48 -2.99 -15.02
C GLN A 55 -12.32 -4.51 -14.83
N MET A 56 -11.07 -5.00 -14.82
CA MET A 56 -10.79 -6.40 -14.57
C MET A 56 -11.23 -6.84 -13.16
N VAL A 57 -10.98 -6.02 -12.13
CA VAL A 57 -11.47 -6.31 -10.77
C VAL A 57 -12.99 -6.32 -10.73
N LYS A 58 -13.66 -5.34 -11.37
CA LYS A 58 -15.12 -5.26 -11.42
C LYS A 58 -15.77 -6.43 -12.14
N HIS A 59 -15.11 -7.03 -13.13
CA HIS A 59 -15.62 -8.21 -13.82
C HIS A 59 -15.77 -9.40 -12.87
N GLN A 60 -14.86 -9.56 -11.89
CA GLN A 60 -14.96 -10.62 -10.88
C GLN A 60 -15.68 -10.20 -9.59
N ALA A 61 -15.67 -8.90 -9.27
CA ALA A 61 -16.28 -8.34 -8.07
C ALA A 61 -17.05 -7.05 -8.43
N PRO A 62 -18.32 -7.15 -8.88
CA PRO A 62 -19.09 -6.03 -9.42
C PRO A 62 -19.33 -4.88 -8.43
N HIS A 63 -19.33 -5.17 -7.12
CA HIS A 63 -19.60 -4.19 -6.07
C HIS A 63 -18.39 -3.31 -5.71
N VAL A 64 -17.23 -3.53 -6.33
CA VAL A 64 -16.03 -2.74 -6.07
C VAL A 64 -16.21 -1.31 -6.57
N ARG A 65 -15.98 -0.33 -5.68
CA ARG A 65 -15.92 1.09 -6.03
C ARG A 65 -14.48 1.49 -6.33
N SER A 66 -14.29 2.46 -7.21
CA SER A 66 -12.98 3.06 -7.49
C SER A 66 -13.02 4.58 -7.39
N VAL A 67 -11.99 5.18 -6.81
CA VAL A 67 -11.77 6.63 -6.71
C VAL A 67 -10.40 6.95 -7.29
N ILE A 68 -10.37 7.48 -8.51
CA ILE A 68 -9.14 7.88 -9.20
C ILE A 68 -9.11 9.40 -9.28
N ILE A 69 -8.21 10.03 -8.53
CA ILE A 69 -8.09 11.49 -8.50
C ILE A 69 -6.95 11.97 -9.42
N PRO A 70 -7.11 13.11 -10.10
CA PRO A 70 -6.09 13.68 -10.99
C PRO A 70 -5.00 14.41 -10.20
N ILE A 71 -4.41 13.75 -9.20
CA ILE A 71 -3.34 14.32 -8.37
C ILE A 71 -2.11 13.42 -8.48
N PRO A 72 -0.90 13.96 -8.74
CA PRO A 72 0.28 13.13 -8.91
C PRO A 72 0.72 12.51 -7.57
N PRO A 73 1.28 11.28 -7.57
CA PRO A 73 1.76 10.63 -6.34
C PRO A 73 2.81 11.44 -5.57
N THR A 74 3.62 12.24 -6.28
CA THR A 74 4.61 13.13 -5.65
C THR A 74 3.96 14.21 -4.78
N PHE A 75 2.82 14.74 -5.21
CA PHE A 75 2.08 15.72 -4.42
C PHE A 75 1.39 15.06 -3.23
N LEU A 76 0.77 13.88 -3.45
CA LEU A 76 0.19 13.10 -2.35
C LEU A 76 1.23 12.68 -1.31
N THR A 77 2.44 12.34 -1.75
CA THR A 77 3.57 12.05 -0.85
C THR A 77 3.86 13.23 0.09
N ILE A 78 3.83 14.47 -0.41
CA ILE A 78 4.05 15.66 0.42
C ILE A 78 2.91 15.81 1.43
N LEU A 79 1.66 15.73 0.96
CA LEU A 79 0.50 15.86 1.86
C LEU A 79 0.47 14.78 2.94
N TRP A 80 0.82 13.54 2.60
CA TRP A 80 0.58 12.38 3.44
C TRP A 80 1.77 11.88 4.24
N ASN A 81 2.98 11.97 3.69
CA ASN A 81 4.20 11.46 4.36
C ASN A 81 5.05 12.57 4.97
N VAL A 82 4.79 13.83 4.63
CA VAL A 82 5.54 14.99 5.17
C VAL A 82 4.64 15.86 6.03
N LEU A 83 3.50 16.30 5.50
CA LEU A 83 2.60 17.22 6.18
C LEU A 83 1.56 16.50 7.06
N HIS A 84 1.26 15.24 6.76
CA HIS A 84 0.26 14.42 7.44
C HIS A 84 -1.15 15.07 7.47
N VAL A 85 -1.55 15.65 6.34
CA VAL A 85 -2.84 16.34 6.14
C VAL A 85 -3.69 15.65 5.08
N VAL A 86 -4.96 16.04 4.95
CA VAL A 86 -5.93 15.52 3.98
C VAL A 86 -6.17 14.02 4.17
N PRO A 87 -7.12 13.64 5.05
CA PRO A 87 -7.38 12.23 5.31
C PRO A 87 -7.92 11.53 4.06
N ILE A 88 -7.60 10.25 3.91
CA ILE A 88 -8.04 9.46 2.76
C ILE A 88 -9.56 9.39 2.62
N THR A 89 -10.26 9.55 3.74
CA THR A 89 -11.73 9.54 3.83
C THR A 89 -12.39 10.74 3.15
N TRP A 90 -11.66 11.84 2.89
CA TRP A 90 -12.17 12.94 2.05
C TRP A 90 -12.43 12.51 0.60
N PHE A 91 -11.69 11.51 0.12
CA PHE A 91 -11.84 10.99 -1.24
C PHE A 91 -12.71 9.73 -1.29
N THR A 92 -12.49 8.83 -0.33
CA THR A 92 -13.08 7.49 -0.33
C THR A 92 -14.42 7.42 0.41
N GLY A 93 -14.71 8.40 1.28
CA GLY A 93 -15.74 8.30 2.31
C GLY A 93 -15.23 7.55 3.56
N PRO A 94 -16.09 7.28 4.54
CA PRO A 94 -15.73 6.49 5.73
C PRO A 94 -15.26 5.08 5.34
N LEU A 95 -14.23 4.58 6.02
CA LEU A 95 -13.67 3.24 5.84
C LEU A 95 -13.49 2.58 7.21
N ASP A 96 -13.61 1.26 7.26
CA ASP A 96 -13.27 0.46 8.45
C ASP A 96 -11.77 0.15 8.46
N VAL A 97 -11.22 -0.18 7.29
CA VAL A 97 -9.80 -0.54 7.09
C VAL A 97 -9.27 0.21 5.87
N PHE A 98 -8.02 0.68 5.95
CA PHE A 98 -7.30 1.19 4.79
C PHE A 98 -5.97 0.46 4.65
N TRP A 99 -5.77 -0.21 3.52
CA TRP A 99 -4.53 -0.88 3.18
C TRP A 99 -3.73 -0.10 2.13
N SER A 100 -2.47 0.23 2.44
CA SER A 100 -1.54 0.86 1.50
C SER A 100 -0.24 0.06 1.35
N SER A 101 0.41 0.19 0.20
CA SER A 101 1.83 -0.16 0.09
C SER A 101 2.67 0.90 0.82
N ASP A 102 3.90 0.56 1.21
CA ASP A 102 4.84 1.39 1.99
C ASP A 102 5.06 2.83 1.49
N TRP A 103 4.59 3.15 0.28
CA TRP A 103 4.82 4.42 -0.39
C TRP A 103 3.99 5.60 0.13
N THR A 104 2.76 5.38 0.57
CA THR A 104 1.78 6.44 0.91
C THR A 104 1.05 6.12 2.21
N GLN A 105 1.08 7.06 3.14
CA GLN A 105 0.58 6.89 4.50
C GLN A 105 -0.36 8.05 4.88
N PRO A 106 -1.54 8.17 4.25
CA PRO A 106 -2.48 9.25 4.51
C PRO A 106 -3.00 9.22 5.96
N PRO A 107 -3.47 10.34 6.51
CA PRO A 107 -4.29 10.31 7.72
C PRO A 107 -5.54 9.45 7.50
N LEU A 108 -5.82 8.56 8.44
CA LEU A 108 -6.82 7.49 8.27
C LEU A 108 -8.20 7.82 8.87
N GLY A 109 -8.29 8.91 9.63
CA GLY A 109 -9.50 9.21 10.40
C GLY A 109 -9.78 8.13 11.44
N ARG A 110 -10.92 7.42 11.30
CA ARG A 110 -11.30 6.31 12.17
C ARG A 110 -10.93 4.92 11.61
N ALA A 111 -10.42 4.85 10.38
CA ALA A 111 -10.09 3.58 9.76
C ALA A 111 -8.85 2.95 10.42
N VAL A 112 -8.87 1.63 10.54
CA VAL A 112 -7.70 0.84 10.94
C VAL A 112 -6.69 0.83 9.79
N GLY A 113 -5.47 1.28 10.06
CA GLY A 113 -4.40 1.29 9.08
C GLY A 113 -3.73 -0.07 8.92
N MET A 114 -3.55 -0.49 7.68
CA MET A 114 -2.73 -1.63 7.31
C MET A 114 -1.73 -1.23 6.23
N THR A 115 -0.51 -1.74 6.30
CA THR A 115 0.45 -1.50 5.23
C THR A 115 1.34 -2.70 4.96
N THR A 116 1.80 -2.86 3.72
CA THR A 116 2.84 -3.84 3.37
C THR A 116 4.18 -3.13 3.24
N ILE A 117 5.19 -3.62 3.96
CA ILE A 117 6.58 -3.21 3.81
C ILE A 117 7.30 -4.30 3.02
N HIS A 118 7.80 -3.91 1.84
CA HIS A 118 8.44 -4.84 0.91
C HIS A 118 9.88 -5.13 1.32
N ASP A 119 10.70 -4.09 1.47
CA ASP A 119 12.07 -4.23 1.93
C ASP A 119 12.51 -3.06 2.81
N VAL A 120 13.50 -3.36 3.65
CA VAL A 120 14.18 -2.37 4.51
C VAL A 120 15.69 -2.46 4.34
N SER A 121 16.13 -2.81 3.14
CA SER A 121 17.54 -3.07 2.78
C SER A 121 18.46 -1.89 3.14
N PHE A 122 17.95 -0.67 3.04
CA PHE A 122 18.64 0.58 3.41
C PHE A 122 19.03 0.68 4.90
N LEU A 123 18.45 -0.15 5.77
CA LEU A 123 18.84 -0.24 7.19
C LEU A 123 20.10 -1.09 7.37
N ARG A 124 20.22 -2.16 6.57
CA ARG A 124 21.28 -3.15 6.68
C ARG A 124 22.52 -2.80 5.88
N PHE A 125 22.34 -2.19 4.70
CA PHE A 125 23.41 -1.80 3.80
C PHE A 125 23.37 -0.30 3.47
N PRO A 126 23.40 0.60 4.49
CA PRO A 126 23.26 2.03 4.26
C PRO A 126 24.30 2.60 3.28
N GLU A 127 25.51 2.03 3.20
CA GLU A 127 26.57 2.40 2.25
C GLU A 127 26.18 2.20 0.78
N SER A 128 25.20 1.32 0.50
CA SER A 128 24.70 1.05 -0.86
C SER A 128 23.67 2.07 -1.33
N PHE A 129 23.27 3.03 -0.49
CA PHE A 129 22.23 4.00 -0.79
C PHE A 129 22.70 5.45 -0.59
N PRO A 130 22.25 6.39 -1.43
CA PRO A 130 22.39 7.82 -1.16
C PRO A 130 21.81 8.20 0.21
N LYS A 131 22.51 9.03 0.98
CA LYS A 131 22.07 9.49 2.32
C LYS A 131 20.65 10.05 2.34
N LYS A 132 20.25 10.75 1.28
CA LYS A 132 18.90 11.31 1.12
C LYS A 132 17.83 10.21 1.03
N ILE A 133 18.12 9.10 0.34
CA ILE A 133 17.20 7.96 0.25
C ILE A 133 17.05 7.31 1.62
N ILE A 134 18.16 7.07 2.33
CA ILE A 134 18.14 6.50 3.69
C ILE A 134 17.29 7.36 4.62
N GLN A 135 17.51 8.67 4.65
CA GLN A 135 16.75 9.57 5.52
C GLN A 135 15.26 9.56 5.17
N THR A 136 14.93 9.62 3.87
CA THR A 136 13.54 9.61 3.40
C THR A 136 12.83 8.31 3.75
N GLN A 137 13.47 7.16 3.51
CA GLN A 137 12.89 5.85 3.80
C GLN A 137 12.76 5.61 5.31
N LYS A 138 13.75 6.03 6.13
CA LYS A 138 13.63 5.99 7.59
C LYS A 138 12.46 6.81 8.10
N GLN A 139 12.26 8.03 7.58
CA GLN A 139 11.15 8.89 7.98
C GLN A 139 9.79 8.29 7.58
N ARG A 140 9.67 7.80 6.35
CA ARG A 140 8.45 7.14 5.87
C ARG A 140 8.12 5.89 6.68
N LEU A 141 9.11 5.04 6.91
CA LEU A 141 8.94 3.81 7.67
C LEU A 141 8.54 4.11 9.12
N LYS A 142 9.16 5.10 9.77
CA LYS A 142 8.76 5.55 11.12
C LYS A 142 7.30 6.01 11.16
N HIS A 143 6.86 6.74 10.13
CA HIS A 143 5.47 7.18 10.04
C HIS A 143 4.50 6.02 9.76
N ALA A 144 4.83 5.15 8.82
CA ALA A 144 4.05 3.94 8.50
C ALA A 144 3.85 3.06 9.74
N VAL A 145 4.93 2.80 10.48
CA VAL A 145 4.89 2.05 11.75
C VAL A 145 4.04 2.75 12.81
N ARG A 146 3.98 4.08 12.82
CA ARG A 146 3.20 4.83 13.80
C ARG A 146 1.70 4.74 13.53
N ILE A 147 1.27 4.84 12.27
CA ILE A 147 -0.15 5.00 11.95
C ILE A 147 -0.89 3.68 11.67
N ASN A 148 -0.16 2.62 11.27
CA ASN A 148 -0.79 1.36 10.89
C ASN A 148 -0.90 0.44 12.09
N THR A 149 -2.08 -0.11 12.36
CA THR A 149 -2.29 -1.09 13.42
C THR A 149 -1.59 -2.39 13.09
N HIS A 150 -1.71 -2.84 11.83
CA HIS A 150 -1.09 -4.05 11.32
C HIS A 150 -0.14 -3.76 10.16
N ILE A 151 0.96 -4.47 10.10
CA ILE A 151 2.00 -4.31 9.10
C ILE A 151 2.30 -5.68 8.53
N LEU A 152 2.15 -5.81 7.22
CA LEU A 152 2.50 -7.00 6.47
C LEU A 152 3.97 -6.91 6.05
N CYS A 153 4.70 -7.99 6.28
CA CYS A 153 6.10 -8.13 5.88
C CYS A 153 6.19 -9.23 4.82
N ASP A 154 6.84 -8.95 3.70
CA ASP A 154 6.99 -9.93 2.62
C ASP A 154 7.91 -11.12 3.00
N SER A 155 8.64 -11.01 4.11
CA SER A 155 9.48 -12.08 4.63
C SER A 155 9.73 -11.97 6.13
N GLU A 156 10.15 -13.08 6.74
CA GLU A 156 10.70 -13.10 8.11
C GLU A 156 11.93 -12.20 8.27
N ALA A 157 12.75 -12.04 7.22
CA ALA A 157 13.89 -11.14 7.26
C ALA A 157 13.45 -9.69 7.42
N THR A 158 12.47 -9.25 6.61
CA THR A 158 11.87 -7.91 6.71
C THR A 158 11.25 -7.67 8.09
N LYS A 159 10.53 -8.67 8.64
CA LYS A 159 9.96 -8.60 10.00
C LYS A 159 11.06 -8.39 11.05
N LYS A 160 12.11 -9.21 11.04
CA LYS A 160 13.23 -9.10 11.99
C LYS A 160 13.93 -7.74 11.92
N ASP A 161 14.16 -7.25 10.70
CA ASP A 161 14.81 -5.95 10.50
C ASP A 161 13.94 -4.79 11.04
N ILE A 162 12.61 -4.86 10.89
CA ILE A 162 11.68 -3.86 11.46
C ILE A 162 11.69 -3.91 12.99
N VAL A 163 11.61 -5.10 13.59
CA VAL A 163 11.66 -5.26 15.06
C VAL A 163 12.94 -4.65 15.63
N ALA A 164 14.09 -4.99 15.03
CA ALA A 164 15.40 -4.54 15.49
C ALA A 164 15.60 -3.01 15.39
N ASN A 165 14.94 -2.35 14.44
CA ASN A 165 15.19 -0.93 14.16
C ASN A 165 14.07 0.04 14.63
N PHE A 166 12.84 -0.43 14.82
CA PHE A 166 11.68 0.45 15.06
C PHE A 166 10.90 0.16 16.35
N ASN A 167 11.36 -0.79 17.18
CA ASN A 167 10.73 -1.17 18.46
C ASN A 167 9.21 -1.41 18.31
N VAL A 168 8.84 -2.13 17.25
CA VAL A 168 7.45 -2.47 16.93
C VAL A 168 7.13 -3.80 17.60
N SER A 169 6.00 -3.88 18.28
CA SER A 169 5.50 -5.14 18.83
C SER A 169 5.33 -6.18 17.73
N GLU A 170 5.87 -7.37 17.93
CA GLU A 170 5.83 -8.46 16.94
C GLU A 170 4.40 -8.87 16.57
N GLU A 171 3.43 -8.69 17.47
CA GLU A 171 2.02 -8.99 17.25
C GLU A 171 1.38 -8.11 16.17
N ARG A 172 1.98 -6.95 15.88
CA ARG A 172 1.55 -6.04 14.81
C ARG A 172 2.16 -6.42 13.45
N LEU A 173 3.19 -7.27 13.44
CA LEU A 173 3.95 -7.66 12.25
C LEU A 173 3.55 -9.07 11.80
N MET A 174 2.86 -9.14 10.66
CA MET A 174 2.44 -10.40 10.05
C MET A 174 3.29 -10.68 8.81
N VAL A 175 3.86 -11.89 8.73
CA VAL A 175 4.58 -12.31 7.53
C VAL A 175 3.58 -12.84 6.51
N VAL A 176 3.53 -12.18 5.35
CA VAL A 176 2.68 -12.57 4.22
C VAL A 176 3.57 -12.62 2.98
N TYR A 177 4.04 -13.82 2.65
CA TYR A 177 4.89 -14.03 1.49
C TYR A 177 4.16 -13.70 0.18
N PRO A 178 4.83 -13.03 -0.79
CA PRO A 178 4.29 -12.85 -2.12
C PRO A 178 3.97 -14.19 -2.80
N GLY A 179 2.79 -14.28 -3.41
CA GLY A 179 2.41 -15.42 -4.24
C GLY A 179 3.09 -15.41 -5.60
N VAL A 180 2.96 -16.51 -6.34
CA VAL A 180 3.47 -16.65 -7.71
C VAL A 180 2.30 -16.93 -8.65
N THR A 181 2.10 -16.08 -9.66
CA THR A 181 1.19 -16.40 -10.77
C THR A 181 1.90 -17.39 -11.71
N PRO A 182 1.33 -18.57 -12.00
CA PRO A 182 1.91 -19.49 -12.98
C PRO A 182 2.18 -18.78 -14.31
N LEU A 183 3.35 -19.02 -14.90
CA LEU A 183 3.59 -18.60 -16.27
C LEU A 183 2.75 -19.50 -17.18
N HIS A 184 1.71 -18.94 -17.80
CA HIS A 184 1.04 -19.62 -18.90
C HIS A 184 2.01 -19.62 -20.09
N THR A 185 2.75 -20.72 -20.23
CA THR A 185 3.48 -21.07 -21.46
C THR A 185 2.51 -21.55 -22.53
#